data_AF-A0A6M8F6S7-F1
#
_entry.id   AF-A0A6M8F6S7-F1
#
_cell.length_a   1.000
_cell.length_b   1.000
_cell.length_c   1.000
_cell.angle_alpha   90.00
_cell.angle_beta   90.00
_cell.angle_gamma   90.00
#
_symmetry.space_group_name_H-M   'P 1'
#
loop_
_entity.id
_entity.type
_entity.pdbx_description
1 polymer ?
#
loop_
_entity_poly.entity_id
_entity_poly.type
_entity_poly.pdbx_seq_one_letter_code
_entity_poly.pdbx_strand_id
1 'polypeptide(L)'
;MRHAAESGKVALCIQRFARDEMDNSEYRPPTKHARVNFAIIRCLRDTGDGDYVAARLAARHRLVPQFLWSAEQAIEKYLKGILTLHRVSALNIGHDISKALTLIEEELGFEVPLTLPQQEVFKLIAEWDSDRYFLNHVGVKGNELHYLDQMVWRIRQYCQPLDVVHYADEPSRAVLEQNVKAIQGRELTALREGALAGGRLEKMLVDKNDPARSALVWKNLMFSTSTRKKVNRRNHMHVSNAPLWLEPDLIDDVAKLLKVPKPIQEEYRQLARRRALEEE
;
A
#
# COMPACT_ATOMS: atom_id res chain seq x y z
N MET A 1 -4.35 40.75 34.89
CA MET A 1 -3.67 39.72 35.72
C MET A 1 -4.20 38.30 35.44
N ARG A 2 -4.20 37.85 34.17
CA ARG A 2 -4.55 36.45 33.79
C ARG A 2 -3.62 35.86 32.73
N HIS A 3 -2.42 36.42 32.56
CA HIS A 3 -1.43 35.94 31.57
C HIS A 3 -0.07 35.53 32.16
N ALA A 4 0.08 35.51 33.49
CA ALA A 4 1.32 35.09 34.16
C ALA A 4 1.22 33.71 34.85
N ALA A 5 0.06 33.06 34.82
CA ALA A 5 -0.19 31.79 35.54
C ALA A 5 -0.13 30.53 34.65
N GLU A 6 -0.13 30.67 33.32
CA GLU A 6 -0.08 29.53 32.39
C GLU A 6 1.34 29.17 31.93
N SER A 7 2.28 30.12 31.98
CA SER A 7 3.70 29.89 31.68
C SER A 7 4.43 29.07 32.76
N GLY A 8 3.90 29.02 33.99
CA GLY A 8 4.45 28.20 35.09
C GLY A 8 4.03 26.73 35.10
N LYS A 9 2.95 26.34 34.38
CA LYS A 9 2.48 24.94 34.31
C LYS A 9 3.11 24.15 33.17
N VAL A 10 3.57 24.82 32.11
CA VAL A 10 4.25 24.18 30.99
C VAL A 10 5.72 23.84 31.33
N ALA A 11 6.36 24.64 32.20
CA ALA A 11 7.73 24.37 32.67
C ALA A 11 7.82 23.17 33.65
N LEU A 12 6.77 22.91 34.43
CA LEU A 12 6.73 21.79 35.40
C LEU A 12 6.39 20.42 34.79
N CYS A 13 5.84 20.40 33.57
CA CYS A 13 5.56 19.15 32.86
C CYS A 13 6.78 18.65 32.05
N ILE A 14 7.71 19.55 31.71
CA ILE A 14 8.95 19.22 30.99
C ILE A 14 10.06 18.78 31.96
N GLN A 15 10.02 19.19 33.23
CA GLN A 15 11.04 18.80 34.23
C GLN A 15 10.71 17.53 35.03
N ARG A 16 9.52 16.93 34.85
CA ARG A 16 9.13 15.68 35.54
C ARG A 16 9.33 14.40 34.73
N PHE A 17 9.86 14.52 33.51
CA PHE A 17 10.35 13.40 32.69
C PHE A 17 11.88 13.30 32.71
N ALA A 18 12.54 13.98 33.66
CA ALA A 18 13.89 13.66 34.03
C ALA A 18 13.87 12.59 35.12
N ARG A 19 14.31 11.38 34.74
CA ARG A 19 14.81 10.31 35.62
C ARG A 19 13.76 9.66 36.52
N ASP A 20 12.86 8.90 35.90
CA ASP A 20 12.71 7.53 36.42
C ASP A 20 13.94 6.77 35.94
N GLU A 21 14.79 6.38 36.88
CA GLU A 21 15.91 5.47 36.68
C GLU A 21 15.38 4.10 36.23
N MET A 22 15.00 4.00 34.95
CA MET A 22 15.06 2.72 34.27
C MET A 22 16.53 2.32 34.23
N ASP A 23 16.83 1.17 34.82
CA ASP A 23 18.08 0.45 34.68
C ASP A 23 18.59 0.53 33.23
N ASN A 24 19.55 1.44 32.99
CA ASN A 24 20.00 1.85 31.66
C ASN A 24 21.06 0.88 31.10
N SER A 25 21.11 -0.35 31.62
CA SER A 25 22.09 -1.37 31.22
C SER A 25 21.72 -2.07 29.91
N GLU A 26 20.47 -1.94 29.44
CA GLU A 26 19.97 -2.65 28.24
C GLU A 26 19.79 -1.76 26.99
N TYR A 27 19.94 -0.44 27.11
CA TYR A 27 19.80 0.45 25.95
C TYR A 27 20.99 0.33 25.00
N ARG A 28 20.72 -0.09 23.76
CA ARG A 28 21.71 -0.11 22.67
C ARG A 28 21.41 1.03 21.70
N PRO A 29 22.33 1.96 21.41
CA PRO A 29 22.06 3.00 20.44
C PRO A 29 21.73 2.40 19.06
N PRO A 30 20.78 2.96 18.29
CA PRO A 30 20.43 2.43 16.98
C PRO A 30 21.63 2.41 16.02
N THR A 31 21.90 1.25 15.44
CA THR A 31 22.93 1.08 14.42
C THR A 31 22.60 1.87 13.15
N LYS A 32 23.59 2.06 12.26
CA LYS A 32 23.33 2.65 10.93
C LYS A 32 22.27 1.86 10.17
N HIS A 33 22.32 0.52 10.24
CA HIS A 33 21.32 -0.36 9.64
C HIS A 33 19.91 -0.08 10.20
N ALA A 34 19.76 0.02 11.52
CA ALA A 34 18.48 0.35 12.16
C ALA A 34 17.92 1.70 11.71
N ARG A 35 18.79 2.71 11.61
CA ARG A 35 18.41 4.06 11.16
C ARG A 35 17.97 4.07 9.68
N VAL A 36 18.63 3.29 8.83
CA VAL A 36 18.21 3.11 7.43
C VAL A 36 16.85 2.40 7.35
N ASN A 37 16.62 1.34 8.14
CA ASN A 37 15.32 0.69 8.20
C ASN A 37 14.21 1.64 8.65
N PHE A 38 14.48 2.46 9.67
CA PHE A 38 13.55 3.49 10.11
C PHE A 38 13.23 4.48 8.99
N ALA A 39 14.24 4.97 8.26
CA ALA A 39 14.03 5.87 7.12
C ALA A 39 13.17 5.20 6.02
N ILE A 40 13.47 3.95 5.67
CA ILE A 40 12.71 3.18 4.67
C ILE A 40 11.26 2.99 5.11
N ILE A 41 11.02 2.63 6.37
CA ILE A 41 9.68 2.51 6.95
C ILE A 41 8.91 3.83 6.78
N ARG A 42 9.54 4.97 7.09
CA ARG A 42 8.89 6.28 6.97
C ARG A 42 8.62 6.67 5.51
N CYS A 43 9.56 6.38 4.61
CA CYS A 43 9.49 6.76 3.20
C CYS A 43 8.55 5.88 2.38
N LEU A 44 8.40 4.60 2.74
CA LEU A 44 7.66 3.60 1.95
C LEU A 44 6.46 3.04 2.69
N ARG A 45 6.64 2.44 3.87
CA ARG A 45 5.52 1.83 4.58
C ARG A 45 4.51 2.87 5.07
N ASP A 46 4.97 3.91 5.76
CA ASP A 46 4.07 4.90 6.36
C ASP A 46 3.40 5.80 5.30
N THR A 47 4.07 6.05 4.17
CA THR A 47 3.49 6.74 3.01
C THR A 47 2.51 5.84 2.27
N GLY A 48 2.84 4.57 2.05
CA GLY A 48 1.95 3.55 1.51
C GLY A 48 0.70 3.32 2.37
N ASP A 49 0.83 3.41 3.70
CA ASP A 49 -0.31 3.42 4.64
C ASP A 49 -1.24 4.60 4.34
N GLY A 50 -0.69 5.75 3.93
CA GLY A 50 -1.46 6.92 3.48
C GLY A 50 -2.17 6.69 2.15
N ASP A 51 -1.46 6.14 1.16
CA ASP A 51 -2.02 5.82 -0.16
C ASP A 51 -3.15 4.79 -0.05
N TYR A 52 -3.00 3.79 0.82
CA TYR A 52 -4.06 2.83 1.10
C TYR A 52 -5.31 3.51 1.67
N VAL A 53 -5.15 4.44 2.63
CA VAL A 53 -6.29 5.18 3.17
C VAL A 53 -6.93 6.08 2.11
N ALA A 54 -6.13 6.69 1.23
CA ALA A 54 -6.63 7.44 0.08
C ALA A 54 -7.42 6.56 -0.89
N ALA A 55 -6.94 5.34 -1.18
CA ALA A 55 -7.66 4.36 -1.99
C ALA A 55 -9.02 4.03 -1.36
N ARG A 56 -9.07 3.81 -0.04
CA ARG A 56 -10.32 3.54 0.68
C ARG A 56 -11.30 4.73 0.63
N LEU A 57 -10.80 5.96 0.73
CA LEU A 57 -11.61 7.17 0.56
C LEU A 57 -12.19 7.24 -0.87
N ALA A 58 -11.36 7.11 -1.88
CA ALA A 58 -11.77 7.14 -3.28
C ALA A 58 -12.81 6.04 -3.59
N ALA A 59 -12.58 4.81 -3.13
CA ALA A 59 -13.52 3.71 -3.30
C ALA A 59 -14.87 3.99 -2.63
N ARG A 60 -14.87 4.54 -1.40
CA ARG A 60 -16.09 4.92 -0.69
C ARG A 60 -16.90 5.97 -1.46
N HIS A 61 -16.22 6.88 -2.16
CA HIS A 61 -16.82 7.94 -2.96
C HIS A 61 -16.98 7.59 -4.45
N ARG A 62 -16.71 6.33 -4.84
CA ARG A 62 -16.81 5.83 -6.23
C ARG A 62 -15.92 6.58 -7.24
N LEU A 63 -14.80 7.11 -6.78
CA LEU A 63 -13.78 7.74 -7.62
C LEU A 63 -12.83 6.65 -8.12
N VAL A 64 -13.28 5.86 -9.11
CA VAL A 64 -12.59 4.62 -9.54
C VAL A 64 -11.16 4.84 -10.01
N PRO A 65 -10.86 5.81 -10.91
CA PRO A 65 -9.47 6.07 -11.30
C PRO A 65 -8.57 6.42 -10.11
N GLN A 66 -9.07 7.25 -9.18
CA GLN A 66 -8.33 7.64 -7.97
C GLN A 66 -8.15 6.48 -6.99
N PHE A 67 -9.12 5.56 -6.94
CA PHE A 67 -9.02 4.32 -6.16
C PHE A 67 -7.90 3.43 -6.70
N LEU A 68 -7.90 3.15 -8.02
CA LEU A 68 -6.90 2.27 -8.64
C LEU A 68 -5.50 2.86 -8.53
N TRP A 69 -5.35 4.15 -8.85
CA TRP A 69 -4.09 4.87 -8.67
C TRP A 69 -3.56 4.76 -7.24
N SER A 70 -4.39 5.08 -6.24
CA SER A 70 -3.94 5.07 -4.85
C SER A 70 -3.68 3.64 -4.35
N ALA A 71 -4.40 2.64 -4.87
CA ALA A 71 -4.19 1.24 -4.55
C ALA A 71 -2.85 0.72 -5.11
N GLU A 72 -2.55 1.03 -6.37
CA GLU A 72 -1.27 0.73 -7.03
C GLU A 72 -0.12 1.36 -6.25
N GLN A 73 -0.22 2.66 -5.96
CA GLN A 73 0.77 3.41 -5.19
C GLN A 73 1.02 2.85 -3.79
N ALA A 74 -0.01 2.33 -3.12
CA ALA A 74 0.14 1.68 -1.82
C ALA A 74 0.90 0.35 -1.95
N ILE A 75 0.47 -0.52 -2.86
CA ILE A 75 1.09 -1.83 -3.10
C ILE A 75 2.55 -1.66 -3.53
N GLU A 76 2.83 -0.77 -4.49
CA GLU A 76 4.17 -0.45 -4.97
C GLU A 76 5.11 -0.10 -3.81
N LYS A 77 4.68 0.82 -2.92
CA LYS A 77 5.51 1.25 -1.80
C LYS A 77 5.74 0.13 -0.79
N TYR A 78 4.74 -0.71 -0.52
CA TYR A 78 4.95 -1.86 0.36
C TYR A 78 5.95 -2.86 -0.23
N LEU A 79 5.81 -3.22 -1.51
CA LEU A 79 6.70 -4.17 -2.18
C LEU A 79 8.14 -3.63 -2.27
N LYS A 80 8.31 -2.36 -2.65
CA LYS A 80 9.62 -1.68 -2.60
C LYS A 80 10.16 -1.62 -1.16
N GLY A 81 9.29 -1.45 -0.18
CA GLY A 81 9.63 -1.49 1.23
C GLY A 81 10.19 -2.84 1.65
N ILE A 82 9.55 -3.94 1.25
CA ILE A 82 10.04 -5.30 1.50
C ILE A 82 11.45 -5.48 0.93
N LEU A 83 11.67 -5.12 -0.33
CA LEU A 83 12.98 -5.24 -0.98
C LEU A 83 14.05 -4.41 -0.27
N THR A 84 13.78 -3.12 -0.07
CA THR A 84 14.78 -2.17 0.44
C THR A 84 15.12 -2.39 1.92
N LEU A 85 14.17 -2.86 2.73
CA LEU A 85 14.43 -3.26 4.12
C LEU A 85 15.47 -4.37 4.20
N HIS A 86 15.50 -5.26 3.20
CA HIS A 86 16.48 -6.35 3.07
C HIS A 86 17.61 -6.01 2.09
N ARG A 87 17.83 -4.72 1.82
CA ARG A 87 18.93 -4.17 1.00
C ARG A 87 18.94 -4.59 -0.47
N VAL A 88 17.81 -5.09 -0.98
CA VAL A 88 17.61 -5.29 -2.41
C VAL A 88 17.21 -3.96 -3.06
N SER A 89 17.89 -3.59 -4.14
CA SER A 89 17.68 -2.32 -4.83
C SER A 89 16.34 -2.30 -5.58
N ALA A 90 15.56 -1.24 -5.36
CA ALA A 90 14.28 -1.02 -6.05
C ALA A 90 14.36 0.06 -7.16
N LEU A 91 15.56 0.50 -7.54
CA LEU A 91 15.77 1.65 -8.43
C LEU A 91 15.19 1.45 -9.84
N ASN A 92 15.25 0.22 -10.36
CA ASN A 92 14.90 -0.09 -11.75
C ASN A 92 13.53 -0.77 -11.90
N ILE A 93 12.70 -0.72 -10.86
CA ILE A 93 11.37 -1.34 -10.86
C ILE A 93 10.33 -0.43 -11.54
N GLY A 94 10.52 0.90 -11.47
CA GLY A 94 9.49 1.84 -11.95
C GLY A 94 8.19 1.68 -11.13
N HIS A 95 7.04 1.73 -11.79
CA HIS A 95 5.70 1.51 -11.19
C HIS A 95 5.21 0.06 -11.34
N ASP A 96 6.07 -0.86 -11.80
CA ASP A 96 5.69 -2.24 -12.06
C ASP A 96 5.65 -3.06 -10.76
N ILE A 97 4.46 -3.21 -10.19
CA ILE A 97 4.23 -4.00 -8.98
C ILE A 97 4.43 -5.50 -9.20
N SER A 98 4.22 -6.01 -10.42
CA SER A 98 4.42 -7.42 -10.76
C SER A 98 5.90 -7.77 -10.73
N LYS A 99 6.74 -6.92 -11.34
CA LYS A 99 8.20 -7.04 -11.28
C LYS A 99 8.73 -6.99 -9.85
N ALA A 100 8.11 -6.22 -8.96
CA ALA A 100 8.50 -6.18 -7.55
C ALA A 100 8.23 -7.52 -6.83
N LEU A 101 7.12 -8.21 -7.12
CA LEU A 101 6.85 -9.54 -6.57
C LEU A 101 7.87 -10.58 -7.05
N THR A 102 8.15 -10.60 -8.36
CA THR A 102 9.17 -11.50 -8.94
C THR A 102 10.53 -11.26 -8.28
N LEU A 103 10.93 -9.99 -8.10
CA LEU A 103 12.22 -9.68 -7.48
C LEU A 103 12.28 -10.09 -6.00
N ILE A 104 11.17 -10.04 -5.26
CA ILE A 104 11.10 -10.55 -3.88
C ILE A 104 11.37 -12.05 -3.86
N GLU A 105 10.75 -12.80 -4.77
CA GLU A 105 10.95 -14.24 -4.88
C GLU A 105 12.41 -14.57 -5.24
N GLU A 106 12.95 -13.91 -6.26
CA GLU A 106 14.30 -14.16 -6.77
C GLU A 106 15.41 -13.79 -5.76
N GLU A 107 15.33 -12.60 -5.15
CA GLU A 107 16.41 -12.07 -4.31
C GLU A 107 16.23 -12.43 -2.83
N LEU A 108 15.00 -12.52 -2.35
CA LEU A 108 14.70 -12.83 -0.95
C LEU A 108 14.31 -14.29 -0.73
N GLY A 109 14.07 -15.07 -1.78
CA GLY A 109 13.83 -16.52 -1.70
C GLY A 109 12.52 -16.90 -1.01
N PHE A 110 11.51 -16.03 -1.08
CA PHE A 110 10.16 -16.34 -0.58
C PHE A 110 9.09 -15.63 -1.40
N GLU A 111 7.90 -16.24 -1.46
CA GLU A 111 6.73 -15.64 -2.06
C GLU A 111 5.87 -14.89 -1.03
N VAL A 112 5.19 -13.84 -1.50
CA VAL A 112 4.08 -13.22 -0.78
C VAL A 112 2.79 -13.92 -1.24
N PRO A 113 2.20 -14.82 -0.42
CA PRO A 113 1.06 -15.62 -0.85
C PRO A 113 -0.19 -14.76 -1.02
N LEU A 114 -0.83 -14.90 -2.18
CA LEU A 114 -2.11 -14.29 -2.52
C LEU A 114 -3.12 -15.38 -2.89
N THR A 115 -4.36 -15.26 -2.44
CA THR A 115 -5.48 -16.12 -2.89
C THR A 115 -5.87 -15.78 -4.33
N LEU A 116 -6.53 -16.70 -5.05
CA LEU A 116 -6.96 -16.46 -6.44
C LEU A 116 -7.71 -15.12 -6.63
N PRO A 117 -8.71 -14.75 -5.79
CA PRO A 117 -9.38 -13.46 -5.96
C PRO A 117 -8.49 -12.24 -5.66
N GLN A 118 -7.49 -12.40 -4.79
CA GLN A 118 -6.49 -11.34 -4.55
C GLN A 118 -5.56 -11.19 -5.75
N GLN A 119 -5.17 -12.28 -6.41
CA GLN A 119 -4.36 -12.24 -7.64
C GLN A 119 -5.12 -11.55 -8.78
N GLU A 120 -6.43 -11.81 -8.93
CA GLU A 120 -7.27 -11.13 -9.93
C GLU A 120 -7.31 -9.61 -9.69
N VAL A 121 -7.50 -9.18 -8.44
CA VAL A 121 -7.52 -7.75 -8.09
C VAL A 121 -6.13 -7.13 -8.19
N PHE A 122 -5.08 -7.86 -7.83
CA PHE A 122 -3.70 -7.42 -8.02
C PHE A 122 -3.42 -7.17 -9.51
N LYS A 123 -3.81 -8.11 -10.38
CA LYS A 123 -3.66 -7.99 -11.83
C LYS A 123 -4.41 -6.77 -12.37
N LEU A 124 -5.66 -6.56 -11.94
CA LEU A 124 -6.42 -5.36 -12.31
C LEU A 124 -5.71 -4.06 -11.90
N ILE A 125 -5.13 -4.02 -10.69
CA ILE A 125 -4.39 -2.85 -10.21
C ILE A 125 -3.08 -2.68 -11.00
N ALA A 126 -2.39 -3.77 -11.34
CA ALA A 126 -1.17 -3.72 -12.14
C ALA A 126 -1.43 -3.26 -13.59
N GLU A 127 -2.52 -3.72 -14.20
CA GLU A 127 -2.94 -3.35 -15.55
C GLU A 127 -3.42 -1.91 -15.67
N TRP A 128 -3.82 -1.28 -14.56
CA TRP A 128 -4.07 0.16 -14.53
C TRP A 128 -2.81 0.96 -14.92
N ASP A 129 -1.61 0.40 -14.68
CA ASP A 129 -0.29 0.91 -15.07
C ASP A 129 -0.17 2.43 -14.93
N SER A 130 -0.61 2.95 -13.78
CA SER A 130 -0.49 4.37 -13.49
C SER A 130 -1.16 5.26 -14.55
N ASP A 131 -2.29 4.83 -15.14
CA ASP A 131 -3.07 5.59 -16.11
C ASP A 131 -3.70 6.84 -15.45
N ARG A 132 -2.90 7.90 -15.41
CA ARG A 132 -3.29 9.20 -14.85
C ARG A 132 -4.29 9.96 -15.71
N TYR A 133 -4.41 9.61 -16.99
CA TYR A 133 -5.14 10.40 -17.97
C TYR A 133 -6.39 9.69 -18.50
N PHE A 134 -6.73 8.53 -17.92
CA PHE A 134 -7.89 7.75 -18.33
C PHE A 134 -7.84 7.40 -19.82
N LEU A 135 -6.65 6.95 -20.25
CA LEU A 135 -6.36 6.45 -21.58
C LEU A 135 -6.91 5.04 -21.78
N ASN A 136 -7.12 4.28 -20.70
CA ASN A 136 -7.65 2.92 -20.71
C ASN A 136 -9.06 2.89 -20.08
N HIS A 137 -9.95 2.09 -20.68
CA HIS A 137 -11.27 1.85 -20.10
C HIS A 137 -11.14 1.04 -18.81
N VAL A 138 -12.09 1.22 -17.88
CA VAL A 138 -12.01 0.58 -16.57
C VAL A 138 -13.34 -0.01 -16.15
N GLY A 139 -13.29 -1.21 -15.61
CA GLY A 139 -14.44 -1.89 -15.01
C GLY A 139 -14.10 -2.42 -13.62
N VAL A 140 -14.83 -1.97 -12.59
CA VAL A 140 -14.76 -2.53 -11.23
C VAL A 140 -16.12 -3.07 -10.82
N LYS A 141 -16.14 -4.21 -10.12
CA LYS A 141 -17.35 -4.95 -9.71
C LYS A 141 -17.75 -4.68 -8.25
N GLY A 142 -16.90 -4.00 -7.48
CA GLY A 142 -17.15 -3.56 -6.10
C GLY A 142 -16.49 -4.42 -5.02
N ASN A 143 -15.85 -5.53 -5.40
CA ASN A 143 -15.14 -6.43 -4.49
C ASN A 143 -13.65 -6.08 -4.37
N GLU A 144 -13.12 -5.23 -5.25
CA GLU A 144 -11.70 -4.85 -5.34
C GLU A 144 -11.21 -4.26 -4.01
N LEU A 145 -12.01 -3.39 -3.39
CA LEU A 145 -11.69 -2.83 -2.07
C LEU A 145 -11.53 -3.91 -1.00
N HIS A 146 -12.30 -5.01 -1.06
CA HIS A 146 -12.21 -6.08 -0.07
C HIS A 146 -10.89 -6.83 -0.18
N TYR A 147 -10.53 -7.19 -1.40
CA TYR A 147 -9.30 -7.90 -1.66
C TYR A 147 -8.09 -6.99 -1.48
N LEU A 148 -8.19 -5.70 -1.77
CA LEU A 148 -7.19 -4.72 -1.38
C LEU A 148 -6.99 -4.68 0.14
N ASP A 149 -8.06 -4.67 0.95
CA ASP A 149 -7.96 -4.68 2.41
C ASP A 149 -7.16 -5.90 2.91
N GLN A 150 -7.43 -7.08 2.32
CA GLN A 150 -6.72 -8.31 2.66
C GLN A 150 -5.27 -8.30 2.18
N MET A 151 -5.01 -7.86 0.95
CA MET A 151 -3.66 -7.76 0.40
C MET A 151 -2.80 -6.80 1.21
N VAL A 152 -3.31 -5.60 1.54
CA VAL A 152 -2.59 -4.64 2.36
C VAL A 152 -2.31 -5.20 3.75
N TRP A 153 -3.29 -5.86 4.37
CA TRP A 153 -3.07 -6.55 5.64
C TRP A 153 -1.97 -7.63 5.56
N ARG A 154 -1.90 -8.35 4.44
CA ARG A 154 -0.91 -9.41 4.22
C ARG A 154 0.48 -8.87 3.89
N ILE A 155 0.59 -8.05 2.85
CA ILE A 155 1.85 -7.51 2.34
C ILE A 155 2.57 -6.68 3.42
N ARG A 156 1.83 -5.90 4.22
CA ARG A 156 2.42 -5.10 5.31
C ARG A 156 3.17 -5.94 6.34
N GLN A 157 2.80 -7.20 6.53
CA GLN A 157 3.50 -8.11 7.45
C GLN A 157 4.93 -8.40 7.00
N TYR A 158 5.22 -8.30 5.71
CA TYR A 158 6.56 -8.45 5.16
C TYR A 158 7.34 -7.12 5.12
N CYS A 159 6.65 -5.99 5.23
CA CYS A 159 7.22 -4.64 5.16
C CYS A 159 7.80 -4.21 6.52
N GLN A 160 8.67 -5.04 7.09
CA GLN A 160 9.39 -4.82 8.35
C GLN A 160 10.80 -5.45 8.24
N PRO A 161 11.76 -5.05 9.10
CA PRO A 161 13.06 -5.72 9.18
C PRO A 161 12.87 -7.16 9.67
N LEU A 162 12.82 -8.13 8.76
CA LEU A 162 12.59 -9.54 9.11
C LEU A 162 13.90 -10.30 9.34
N ASP A 163 15.03 -9.71 9.00
CA ASP A 163 16.38 -10.27 9.13
C ASP A 163 17.03 -10.02 10.49
N VAL A 164 16.33 -9.38 11.43
CA VAL A 164 16.83 -9.07 12.79
C VAL A 164 15.80 -9.43 13.86
N VAL A 165 16.25 -9.76 15.07
CA VAL A 165 15.38 -9.98 16.24
C VAL A 165 15.23 -8.69 17.03
N HIS A 166 16.35 -8.04 17.30
CA HIS A 166 16.43 -6.72 17.90
C HIS A 166 17.00 -5.72 16.89
N TYR A 167 16.57 -4.46 16.92
CA TYR A 167 16.97 -3.46 15.91
C TYR A 167 18.48 -3.22 15.83
N ALA A 168 19.20 -3.53 16.91
CA ALA A 168 20.65 -3.37 17.00
C ALA A 168 21.44 -4.59 16.53
N ASP A 169 20.76 -5.68 16.16
CA ASP A 169 21.41 -6.90 15.68
C ASP A 169 21.90 -6.74 14.24
N GLU A 170 22.87 -7.56 13.86
CA GLU A 170 23.27 -7.70 12.47
C GLU A 170 22.24 -8.54 11.69
N PRO A 171 21.95 -8.16 10.43
CA PRO A 171 21.07 -8.95 9.56
C PRO A 171 21.50 -10.40 9.41
N SER A 172 20.54 -11.31 9.51
CA SER A 172 20.75 -12.75 9.39
C SER A 172 19.72 -13.37 8.45
N ARG A 173 20.23 -14.14 7.47
CA ARG A 173 19.40 -14.91 6.53
C ARG A 173 18.53 -15.96 7.25
N ALA A 174 19.08 -16.60 8.28
CA ALA A 174 18.34 -17.59 9.06
C ALA A 174 17.16 -16.95 9.82
N VAL A 175 17.36 -15.74 10.35
CA VAL A 175 16.30 -14.98 11.04
C VAL A 175 15.21 -14.55 10.04
N LEU A 176 15.61 -14.08 8.85
CA LEU A 176 14.69 -13.78 7.75
C LEU A 176 13.79 -14.98 7.43
N GLU A 177 14.39 -16.14 7.17
CA GLU A 177 13.66 -17.37 6.82
C GLU A 177 12.72 -17.82 7.94
N GLN A 178 13.15 -17.72 9.21
CA GLN A 178 12.32 -18.04 10.36
C GLN A 178 11.11 -17.10 10.46
N ASN A 179 11.33 -15.80 10.34
CA ASN A 179 10.28 -14.78 10.44
C ASN A 179 9.29 -14.86 9.26
N VAL A 180 9.78 -15.12 8.05
CA VAL A 180 8.95 -15.37 6.87
C VAL A 180 8.08 -16.61 7.06
N LYS A 181 8.64 -17.73 7.54
CA LYS A 181 7.87 -18.93 7.85
C LYS A 181 6.79 -18.66 8.90
N ALA A 182 7.11 -17.87 9.92
CA ALA A 182 6.14 -17.48 10.94
C ALA A 182 4.98 -16.62 10.38
N ILE A 183 5.24 -15.78 9.37
CA ILE A 183 4.20 -15.04 8.65
C ILE A 183 3.41 -15.97 7.72
N GLN A 184 4.08 -16.86 6.99
CA GLN A 184 3.48 -17.84 6.08
C GLN A 184 2.59 -18.88 6.78
N GLY A 185 2.92 -19.24 8.03
CA GLY A 185 2.10 -20.15 8.84
C GLY A 185 0.78 -19.54 9.35
N ARG A 186 0.54 -18.24 9.15
CA ARG A 186 -0.72 -17.58 9.51
C ARG A 186 -1.76 -17.80 8.42
N GLU A 187 -3.00 -17.99 8.83
CA GLU A 187 -4.14 -18.06 7.93
C GLU A 187 -4.25 -16.79 7.07
N LEU A 188 -4.31 -16.94 5.75
CA LEU A 188 -4.30 -15.80 4.81
C LEU A 188 -5.46 -14.83 5.02
N THR A 189 -6.57 -15.33 5.55
CA THR A 189 -7.80 -14.56 5.81
C THR A 189 -8.02 -14.25 7.29
N ALA A 190 -7.02 -14.50 8.15
CA ALA A 190 -7.11 -14.17 9.57
C ALA A 190 -7.26 -12.67 9.78
N LEU A 191 -8.44 -12.26 10.28
CA LEU A 191 -8.83 -10.85 10.43
C LEU A 191 -7.95 -10.05 11.39
N ARG A 192 -7.16 -10.71 12.25
CA ARG A 192 -6.47 -10.08 13.39
C ARG A 192 -5.05 -10.55 13.60
N GLU A 193 -4.60 -11.56 12.86
CA GLU A 193 -3.23 -12.03 12.91
C GLU A 193 -2.42 -11.23 11.90
N GLY A 194 -1.39 -10.52 12.36
CA GLY A 194 -0.55 -9.70 11.49
C GLY A 194 -0.57 -8.19 11.73
N ALA A 195 -1.20 -7.73 12.82
CA ALA A 195 -1.09 -6.32 13.23
C ALA A 195 0.38 -5.95 13.48
N LEU A 196 0.80 -4.78 12.99
CA LEU A 196 2.16 -4.30 13.16
C LEU A 196 2.31 -3.47 14.45
N ALA A 197 3.22 -3.88 15.32
CA ALA A 197 3.58 -3.10 16.49
C ALA A 197 4.11 -1.72 16.07
N GLY A 198 3.44 -0.65 16.54
CA GLY A 198 3.83 0.72 16.23
C GLY A 198 3.55 1.19 14.78
N GLY A 199 2.87 0.39 13.96
CA GLY A 199 2.49 0.74 12.59
C GLY A 199 1.49 1.91 12.53
N ARG A 200 1.51 2.65 11.43
CA ARG A 200 0.70 3.87 11.29
C ARG A 200 -0.80 3.56 11.21
N LEU A 201 -1.21 2.52 10.47
CA LEU A 201 -2.61 2.09 10.42
C LEU A 201 -3.13 1.61 11.78
N GLU A 202 -2.28 0.93 12.56
CA GLU A 202 -2.62 0.47 13.90
C GLU A 202 -2.81 1.63 14.87
N LYS A 203 -1.94 2.66 14.80
CA LYS A 203 -2.13 3.91 15.54
C LYS A 203 -3.43 4.62 15.15
N MET A 204 -3.68 4.76 13.86
CA MET A 204 -4.91 5.35 13.32
C MET A 204 -6.17 4.57 13.73
N LEU A 205 -6.09 3.25 13.85
CA LEU A 205 -7.21 2.41 14.28
C LEU A 205 -7.63 2.70 15.73
N VAL A 206 -6.64 2.92 16.61
CA VAL A 206 -6.83 3.17 18.05
C VAL A 206 -7.25 4.62 18.33
N ASP A 207 -6.67 5.59 17.62
CA ASP A 207 -7.01 7.01 17.80
C ASP A 207 -8.36 7.38 17.19
N LYS A 208 -9.39 7.47 18.04
CA LYS A 208 -10.77 7.80 17.63
C LYS A 208 -10.90 9.18 16.98
N ASN A 209 -9.97 10.10 17.23
CA ASN A 209 -10.00 11.47 16.73
C ASN A 209 -9.21 11.64 15.44
N ASP A 210 -8.51 10.61 14.97
CA ASP A 210 -7.79 10.67 13.71
C ASP A 210 -8.79 10.86 12.55
N PRO A 211 -8.65 11.92 11.73
CA PRO A 211 -9.60 12.22 10.66
C PRO A 211 -9.66 11.12 9.58
N ALA A 212 -8.55 10.42 9.36
CA ALA A 212 -8.41 9.39 8.36
C ALA A 212 -8.96 8.03 8.85
N ARG A 213 -9.16 7.85 10.17
CA ARG A 213 -9.71 6.62 10.77
C ARG A 213 -11.06 6.24 10.17
N SER A 214 -11.92 7.21 9.89
CA SER A 214 -13.26 6.95 9.35
C SER A 214 -13.21 6.20 8.01
N ALA A 215 -12.21 6.49 7.18
CA ALA A 215 -11.95 5.77 5.94
C ALA A 215 -11.37 4.38 6.21
N LEU A 216 -10.43 4.26 7.14
CA LEU A 216 -9.78 2.99 7.49
C LEU A 216 -10.80 1.93 7.95
N VAL A 217 -11.74 2.29 8.83
CA VAL A 217 -12.66 1.31 9.46
C VAL A 217 -13.93 1.00 8.65
N TRP A 218 -14.29 1.85 7.68
CA TRP A 218 -15.54 1.74 6.93
C TRP A 218 -15.63 0.43 6.12
N LYS A 219 -16.46 -0.53 6.55
CA LYS A 219 -16.58 -1.86 5.93
C LYS A 219 -15.25 -2.64 5.80
N ASN A 220 -14.27 -2.34 6.65
CA ASN A 220 -13.00 -3.06 6.71
C ASN A 220 -13.07 -4.18 7.75
N LEU A 221 -12.76 -5.42 7.37
CA LEU A 221 -12.70 -6.54 8.32
C LEU A 221 -11.31 -6.69 8.95
N MET A 222 -10.26 -6.29 8.23
CA MET A 222 -8.86 -6.42 8.67
C MET A 222 -8.50 -5.32 9.66
N PHE A 223 -8.82 -4.07 9.32
CA PHE A 223 -8.56 -2.91 10.17
C PHE A 223 -9.82 -2.48 10.92
N SER A 224 -10.15 -3.21 11.99
CA SER A 224 -11.36 -2.98 12.78
C SER A 224 -11.17 -3.39 14.23
N THR A 225 -11.70 -2.59 15.16
CA THR A 225 -11.80 -2.96 16.59
C THR A 225 -12.99 -3.89 16.87
N SER A 226 -13.94 -4.02 15.94
CA SER A 226 -15.10 -4.91 16.05
C SER A 226 -14.73 -6.38 15.82
N THR A 227 -15.43 -7.29 16.50
CA THR A 227 -15.37 -8.76 16.31
C THR A 227 -16.21 -9.27 15.15
N ARG A 228 -16.77 -8.37 14.33
CA ARG A 228 -17.58 -8.73 13.17
C ARG A 228 -16.81 -9.64 12.21
N LYS A 229 -17.48 -10.67 11.72
CA LYS A 229 -16.95 -11.60 10.69
C LYS A 229 -17.43 -11.28 9.29
N LYS A 230 -18.40 -10.37 9.14
CA LYS A 230 -19.04 -10.01 7.87
C LYS A 230 -19.32 -8.52 7.81
N VAL A 231 -19.35 -7.98 6.60
CA VAL A 231 -19.75 -6.60 6.30
C VAL A 231 -20.73 -6.61 5.14
N ASN A 232 -21.81 -5.82 5.24
CA ASN A 232 -22.72 -5.67 4.12
C ASN A 232 -22.08 -4.72 3.08
N ARG A 233 -21.82 -5.23 1.88
CA ARG A 233 -21.38 -4.47 0.73
C ARG A 233 -22.47 -4.52 -0.32
N ARG A 234 -22.89 -3.34 -0.79
CA ARG A 234 -23.76 -3.26 -1.95
C ARG A 234 -22.87 -3.47 -3.16
N ASN A 235 -23.22 -4.44 -3.99
CA ASN A 235 -22.52 -4.70 -5.24
C ASN A 235 -22.70 -3.45 -6.12
N HIS A 236 -21.60 -2.86 -6.56
CA HIS A 236 -21.64 -1.71 -7.46
C HIS A 236 -20.68 -1.99 -8.58
N MET A 237 -21.23 -2.15 -9.77
CA MET A 237 -20.47 -2.16 -10.99
C MET A 237 -20.26 -0.71 -11.42
N HIS A 238 -19.02 -0.34 -11.68
CA HIS A 238 -18.67 0.92 -12.33
C HIS A 238 -17.83 0.61 -13.55
N VAL A 239 -18.36 0.94 -14.72
CA VAL A 239 -17.67 0.82 -15.99
C VAL A 239 -17.60 2.21 -16.59
N SER A 240 -16.42 2.58 -17.08
CA SER A 240 -16.23 3.83 -17.80
C SER A 240 -15.31 3.58 -18.98
N ASN A 241 -15.72 4.08 -20.15
CA ASN A 241 -14.96 3.95 -21.38
C ASN A 241 -14.02 5.16 -21.51
N ALA A 242 -12.74 4.89 -21.80
CA ALA A 242 -11.80 5.94 -22.13
C ALA A 242 -12.24 6.68 -23.41
N PRO A 243 -11.92 7.98 -23.57
CA PRO A 243 -12.24 8.73 -24.79
C PRO A 243 -11.72 8.04 -26.06
N LEU A 244 -10.48 7.55 -26.03
CA LEU A 244 -9.86 6.85 -27.15
C LEU A 244 -10.45 5.45 -27.40
N TRP A 245 -11.13 4.85 -26.42
CA TRP A 245 -11.90 3.64 -26.65
C TRP A 245 -13.17 3.90 -27.46
N LEU A 246 -13.79 5.08 -27.27
CA LEU A 246 -14.97 5.49 -28.03
C LEU A 246 -14.57 5.91 -29.44
N GLU A 247 -13.55 6.76 -29.56
CA GLU A 247 -13.08 7.33 -30.81
C GLU A 247 -11.57 7.06 -31.01
N PRO A 248 -11.18 5.84 -31.42
CA PRO A 248 -9.78 5.43 -31.53
C PRO A 248 -8.99 6.21 -32.58
N ASP A 249 -9.65 6.77 -33.60
CA ASP A 249 -9.01 7.56 -34.66
C ASP A 249 -8.37 8.87 -34.14
N LEU A 250 -8.80 9.35 -32.97
CA LEU A 250 -8.26 10.58 -32.37
C LEU A 250 -6.85 10.41 -31.78
N ILE A 251 -6.29 9.21 -31.78
CA ILE A 251 -5.04 8.90 -31.08
C ILE A 251 -3.87 9.78 -31.50
N ASP A 252 -3.71 10.08 -32.80
CA ASP A 252 -2.60 10.87 -33.30
C ASP A 252 -2.74 12.36 -32.93
N ASP A 253 -3.96 12.86 -32.80
CA ASP A 253 -4.22 14.23 -32.34
C ASP A 253 -4.06 14.35 -30.82
N VAL A 254 -4.56 13.37 -30.07
CA VAL A 254 -4.38 13.32 -28.62
C VAL A 254 -2.91 13.19 -28.25
N ALA A 255 -2.12 12.38 -28.97
CA ALA A 255 -0.68 12.20 -28.73
C ALA A 255 0.15 13.46 -28.98
N LYS A 256 -0.35 14.44 -29.74
CA LYS A 256 0.28 15.78 -29.89
C LYS A 256 0.08 16.65 -28.65
N LEU A 257 -0.98 16.41 -27.89
CA LEU A 257 -1.42 17.27 -26.78
C LEU A 257 -1.11 16.67 -25.40
N LEU A 258 -1.15 15.34 -25.28
CA LEU A 258 -0.96 14.61 -24.04
C LEU A 258 0.14 13.56 -24.20
N LYS A 259 0.85 13.27 -23.10
CA LYS A 259 1.86 12.21 -23.07
C LYS A 259 1.16 10.84 -23.09
N VAL A 260 1.00 10.28 -24.28
CA VAL A 260 0.50 8.91 -24.48
C VAL A 260 1.69 7.96 -24.74
N PRO A 261 1.87 6.88 -23.97
CA PRO A 261 2.88 5.86 -24.23
C PRO A 261 2.79 5.29 -25.65
N LYS A 262 3.95 5.05 -26.29
CA LYS A 262 3.99 4.49 -27.66
C LYS A 262 3.22 3.17 -27.82
N PRO A 263 3.26 2.22 -26.87
CA PRO A 263 2.47 0.99 -26.97
C PRO A 263 0.96 1.28 -27.06
N ILE A 264 0.45 2.16 -26.19
CA ILE A 264 -0.97 2.57 -26.19
C ILE A 264 -1.35 3.27 -27.50
N GLN A 265 -0.46 4.10 -28.07
CA GLN A 265 -0.73 4.70 -29.38
C GLN A 265 -0.94 3.65 -30.47
N GLU A 266 -0.10 2.63 -30.50
CA GLU A 266 -0.18 1.57 -31.51
C GLU A 266 -1.44 0.72 -31.32
N GLU A 267 -1.79 0.37 -30.08
CA GLU A 267 -3.03 -0.35 -29.76
C GLU A 267 -4.28 0.37 -30.27
N TYR A 268 -4.36 1.69 -30.08
CA TYR A 268 -5.49 2.49 -30.55
C TYR A 268 -5.51 2.64 -32.08
N ARG A 269 -4.36 2.79 -32.74
CA ARG A 269 -4.30 2.76 -34.22
C ARG A 269 -4.79 1.42 -34.79
N GLN A 270 -4.45 0.31 -34.13
CA GLN A 270 -4.94 -1.01 -34.53
C GLN A 270 -6.44 -1.18 -34.28
N LEU A 271 -6.95 -0.67 -33.15
CA LEU A 271 -8.38 -0.67 -32.85
C LEU A 271 -9.17 0.14 -33.88
N ALA A 272 -8.71 1.33 -34.26
CA ALA A 272 -9.26 2.15 -35.33
C ALA A 272 -9.36 1.38 -36.65
N ARG A 273 -8.25 0.78 -37.10
CA ARG A 273 -8.23 -0.04 -38.32
C ARG A 273 -9.22 -1.20 -38.28
N ARG A 274 -9.34 -1.90 -37.14
CA ARG A 274 -10.28 -3.02 -37.00
C ARG A 274 -11.73 -2.56 -37.11
N ARG A 275 -12.09 -1.46 -36.45
CA ARG A 275 -13.47 -0.93 -36.51
C ARG A 275 -13.84 -0.44 -37.90
N ALA A 276 -12.92 0.22 -38.60
CA ALA A 276 -13.14 0.64 -39.98
C ALA A 276 -13.42 -0.56 -40.92
N LEU A 277 -12.75 -1.70 -40.70
CA LEU A 277 -12.97 -2.94 -41.47
C LEU A 277 -14.27 -3.68 -41.10
N GLU A 278 -14.85 -3.43 -39.92
CA GLU A 278 -16.12 -4.03 -39.47
C GLU A 278 -17.33 -3.23 -39.97
N GLU A 279 -17.12 -1.99 -40.39
CA GLU A 279 -18.16 -1.09 -40.92
C GLU A 279 -18.30 -1.17 -42.47
N GLU A 280 -17.38 -1.86 -43.16
CA GLU A 280 -17.42 -2.18 -44.60
C GLU A 280 -18.12 -3.54 -44.89
#